data_AF-A0A254NVW4-F1
#
_entry.id   AF-A0A254NVW4-F1
#
_cell.length_a   1.000
_cell.length_b   1.000
_cell.length_c   1.000
_cell.angle_alpha   90.00
_cell.angle_beta   90.00
_cell.angle_gamma   90.00
#
_symmetry.space_group_name_H-M   'P 1'
#
loop_
_entity.id
_entity.type
_entity.pdbx_description
1 polymer ?
#
loop_
_entity_poly.entity_id
_entity_poly.type
_entity_poly.pdbx_seq_one_letter_code
_entity_poly.pdbx_strand_id
1 'polypeptide(L)'
;MIESRTKEVLKRLIYTYSDIPLPLSNSLWNPDDAELLKRIGLFDGSYSLAASIEDILLEHRCVMKFGDRVRLANRIWAAAYPNYPYKVAWHEGCQGYFEIWKELATNRFYLECDECSIQVDSPEDLTRHKASERFYGLSVYPTVEELKAIDWFKLIL
;
A
#
# COMPACT_ATOMS: atom_id res chain seq x y z
N MET A 1 -5.70 -10.86 -17.09
CA MET A 1 -6.84 -11.52 -16.44
C MET A 1 -6.34 -12.08 -15.11
N ILE A 2 -6.90 -11.64 -13.99
CA ILE A 2 -6.46 -12.08 -12.64
C ILE A 2 -6.86 -13.55 -12.46
N GLU A 3 -5.95 -14.38 -11.92
CA GLU A 3 -6.24 -15.78 -11.62
C GLU A 3 -7.42 -15.89 -10.66
N SER A 4 -8.31 -16.87 -10.88
CA SER A 4 -9.51 -17.11 -10.05
C SER A 4 -9.20 -17.14 -8.55
N ARG A 5 -8.08 -17.76 -8.15
CA ARG A 5 -7.68 -17.84 -6.75
C ARG A 5 -7.24 -16.50 -6.16
N THR A 6 -6.48 -15.70 -6.91
CA THR A 6 -6.11 -14.33 -6.52
C THR A 6 -7.36 -13.46 -6.34
N LYS A 7 -8.33 -13.61 -7.25
CA LYS A 7 -9.60 -12.89 -7.18
C LYS A 7 -10.40 -13.22 -5.91
N GLU A 8 -10.45 -14.49 -5.52
CA GLU A 8 -11.11 -14.90 -4.26
C GLU A 8 -10.39 -14.36 -3.02
N VAL A 9 -9.06 -14.29 -3.01
CA VAL A 9 -8.31 -13.61 -1.94
C VAL A 9 -8.70 -12.14 -1.86
N LEU A 10 -8.70 -11.44 -3.00
CA LEU A 10 -9.03 -10.01 -3.04
C LEU A 10 -10.45 -9.75 -2.55
N LYS A 11 -11.45 -10.55 -2.95
CA LYS A 11 -12.83 -10.39 -2.44
C LYS A 11 -12.90 -10.51 -0.92
N ARG A 12 -12.18 -11.48 -0.33
CA ARG A 12 -12.11 -11.65 1.12
C ARG A 12 -11.47 -10.45 1.80
N LEU A 13 -10.34 -9.97 1.28
CA LEU A 13 -9.65 -8.80 1.82
C LEU A 13 -10.48 -7.51 1.70
N ILE A 14 -11.17 -7.32 0.56
CA ILE A 14 -12.11 -6.21 0.38
C ILE A 14 -13.20 -6.27 1.45
N TYR A 15 -13.81 -7.44 1.66
CA TYR A 15 -14.81 -7.62 2.73
C TYR A 15 -14.21 -7.30 4.10
N THR A 16 -13.07 -7.88 4.46
CA THR A 16 -12.42 -7.69 5.77
C THR A 16 -12.07 -6.23 6.07
N TYR A 17 -11.61 -5.47 5.07
CA TYR A 17 -11.10 -4.10 5.30
C TYR A 17 -12.09 -2.99 4.92
N SER A 18 -13.21 -3.30 4.26
CA SER A 18 -14.21 -2.30 3.84
C SER A 18 -15.67 -2.67 4.10
N ASP A 19 -15.95 -3.86 4.64
CA ASP A 19 -17.29 -4.38 4.92
C ASP A 19 -18.21 -4.47 3.68
N ILE A 20 -17.65 -4.40 2.46
CA ILE A 20 -18.41 -4.56 1.23
C ILE A 20 -18.74 -6.04 1.03
N PRO A 21 -20.03 -6.42 1.02
CA PRO A 21 -20.42 -7.82 0.89
C PRO A 21 -20.23 -8.27 -0.56
N LEU A 22 -19.15 -9.00 -0.81
CA LEU A 22 -18.89 -9.65 -2.09
C LEU A 22 -19.22 -11.15 -2.00
N PRO A 23 -19.74 -11.78 -3.06
CA PRO A 23 -19.99 -13.21 -3.06
C PRO A 23 -18.67 -13.98 -2.99
N LEU A 24 -18.43 -14.59 -1.84
CA LEU A 24 -17.26 -15.44 -1.56
C LEU A 24 -17.56 -16.88 -1.97
N SER A 25 -16.53 -17.60 -2.44
CA SER A 25 -16.66 -19.06 -2.58
C SER A 25 -17.01 -19.71 -1.23
N ASN A 26 -17.90 -20.71 -1.23
CA ASN A 26 -18.26 -21.52 -0.05
C ASN A 26 -17.10 -22.33 0.54
N SER A 27 -15.88 -22.19 0.02
CA SER A 27 -14.72 -22.83 0.61
C SER A 27 -14.40 -22.19 1.97
N LEU A 28 -14.15 -23.02 2.98
CA LEU A 28 -13.59 -22.61 4.29
C LEU A 28 -12.13 -22.12 4.17
N TRP A 29 -11.67 -21.80 2.97
CA TRP A 29 -10.30 -21.47 2.70
C TRP A 29 -9.96 -20.08 3.27
N ASN A 30 -8.98 -20.05 4.15
CA ASN A 30 -8.39 -18.85 4.71
C ASN A 30 -6.90 -18.83 4.30
N PRO A 31 -6.45 -17.85 3.50
CA PRO A 31 -5.05 -17.78 3.11
C PRO A 31 -4.17 -17.50 4.34
N ASP A 32 -3.02 -18.17 4.41
CA ASP A 32 -1.96 -17.82 5.35
C ASP A 32 -1.16 -16.62 4.84
N ASP A 33 -0.26 -16.08 5.67
CA ASP A 33 0.54 -14.91 5.34
C ASP A 33 1.40 -15.13 4.07
N ALA A 34 1.91 -16.34 3.86
CA ALA A 34 2.73 -16.68 2.70
C ALA A 34 1.91 -16.63 1.40
N GLU A 35 0.69 -17.15 1.42
CA GLU A 35 -0.21 -17.07 0.28
C GLU A 35 -0.75 -15.65 0.07
N LEU A 36 -1.01 -14.87 1.12
CA LEU A 36 -1.32 -13.45 1.00
C LEU A 36 -0.20 -12.70 0.29
N LEU A 37 1.04 -12.84 0.77
CA LEU A 37 2.24 -12.25 0.16
C LEU A 37 2.37 -12.65 -1.31
N LYS A 38 2.24 -13.94 -1.62
CA LYS A 38 2.34 -14.45 -2.99
C LYS A 38 1.31 -13.81 -3.93
N ARG A 39 0.08 -13.60 -3.45
CA ARG A 39 -1.02 -13.11 -4.29
C ARG A 39 -1.03 -11.60 -4.40
N ILE A 40 -0.74 -10.88 -3.32
CA ILE A 40 -0.65 -9.42 -3.34
C ILE A 40 0.63 -8.96 -4.05
N GLY A 41 1.73 -9.72 -3.96
CA GLY A 41 2.95 -9.45 -4.70
C GLY A 41 2.87 -9.62 -6.22
N LEU A 42 1.72 -10.05 -6.76
CA LEU A 42 1.45 -10.02 -8.20
C LEU A 42 1.12 -8.61 -8.71
N PHE A 43 0.78 -7.68 -7.81
CA PHE A 43 0.46 -6.30 -8.15
C PHE A 43 1.70 -5.44 -7.94
N ASP A 44 2.03 -4.64 -8.95
CA ASP A 44 3.16 -3.73 -8.87
C ASP A 44 2.75 -2.46 -8.11
N GLY A 45 2.95 -2.50 -6.80
CA GLY A 45 2.53 -1.46 -5.88
C GLY A 45 1.02 -1.38 -5.64
N SER A 46 0.65 -0.51 -4.70
CA SER A 46 -0.74 -0.38 -4.26
C SER A 46 -1.67 0.31 -5.29
N TYR A 47 -1.13 1.08 -6.24
CA TYR A 47 -1.93 1.65 -7.33
C TYR A 47 -2.51 0.57 -8.26
N SER A 48 -1.68 -0.40 -8.67
CA SER A 48 -2.11 -1.54 -9.49
C SER A 48 -3.17 -2.39 -8.78
N LEU A 49 -2.99 -2.57 -7.46
CA LEU A 49 -3.97 -3.22 -6.61
C LEU A 49 -5.31 -2.44 -6.57
N ALA A 50 -5.28 -1.11 -6.46
CA ALA A 50 -6.48 -0.26 -6.45
C ALA A 50 -7.27 -0.32 -7.76
N ALA A 51 -6.60 -0.53 -8.90
CA ALA A 51 -7.26 -0.78 -10.19
C ALA A 51 -7.92 -2.17 -10.20
N SER A 52 -7.23 -3.19 -9.71
CA SER A 52 -7.77 -4.56 -9.64
C SER A 52 -8.98 -4.68 -8.70
N ILE A 53 -9.00 -3.90 -7.62
CA ILE A 53 -10.17 -3.78 -6.73
C ILE A 53 -11.37 -3.18 -7.48
N GLU A 54 -11.15 -2.17 -8.34
CA GLU A 54 -12.22 -1.58 -9.15
C GLU A 54 -12.89 -2.61 -10.05
N ASP A 55 -12.09 -3.38 -10.79
CA ASP A 55 -12.59 -4.40 -11.69
C ASP A 55 -13.48 -5.40 -10.95
N ILE A 56 -13.04 -5.87 -9.77
CA ILE A 56 -13.84 -6.77 -8.93
C ILE A 56 -15.13 -6.09 -8.50
N LEU A 57 -15.09 -4.86 -8.00
CA LEU A 57 -16.30 -4.16 -7.55
C LEU A 57 -17.30 -3.95 -8.71
N LEU A 58 -16.82 -3.57 -9.89
CA LEU A 58 -17.65 -3.33 -11.08
C LEU A 58 -18.35 -4.61 -11.55
N GLU A 59 -17.67 -5.76 -11.53
CA GLU A 59 -18.30 -7.05 -11.85
C GLU A 59 -19.48 -7.38 -10.93
N HIS A 60 -19.44 -6.92 -9.67
CA HIS A 60 -20.50 -7.11 -8.68
C HIS A 60 -21.43 -5.90 -8.55
N ARG A 61 -21.35 -4.94 -9.48
CA ARG A 61 -22.16 -3.71 -9.51
C ARG A 61 -22.01 -2.86 -8.23
N CYS A 62 -20.86 -2.95 -7.58
CA CYS A 62 -20.46 -2.09 -6.48
C CYS A 62 -19.67 -0.90 -7.02
N VAL A 63 -19.88 0.28 -6.44
CA VAL A 63 -19.14 1.49 -6.81
C VAL A 63 -18.44 2.03 -5.58
N MET A 64 -17.15 2.33 -5.72
CA MET A 64 -16.34 2.96 -4.68
C MET A 64 -15.58 4.13 -5.29
N LYS A 65 -15.50 5.26 -4.56
CA LYS A 65 -14.74 6.43 -5.02
C LYS A 65 -13.26 6.06 -5.14
N PHE A 66 -12.57 6.68 -6.10
CA PHE A 66 -11.16 6.42 -6.35
C PHE A 66 -10.27 6.56 -5.10
N GLY A 67 -10.46 7.63 -4.32
CA GLY A 67 -9.69 7.84 -3.08
C GLY A 67 -9.89 6.75 -2.02
N ASP A 68 -11.12 6.26 -1.87
CA ASP A 68 -11.45 5.19 -0.92
C ASP A 68 -10.84 3.86 -1.37
N ARG A 69 -10.82 3.60 -2.68
CA ARG A 69 -10.15 2.43 -3.27
C ARG A 69 -8.66 2.43 -3.03
N VAL A 70 -8.01 3.58 -3.22
CA VAL A 70 -6.57 3.72 -2.96
C VAL A 70 -6.27 3.47 -1.48
N ARG A 71 -7.05 4.04 -0.56
CA ARG A 71 -6.90 3.78 0.88
C ARG A 71 -7.11 2.29 1.22
N LEU A 72 -8.10 1.65 0.61
CA LEU A 72 -8.32 0.21 0.78
C LEU A 72 -7.13 -0.61 0.26
N ALA A 73 -6.60 -0.28 -0.92
CA ALA A 73 -5.44 -0.94 -1.49
C ALA A 73 -4.20 -0.79 -0.59
N ASN A 74 -3.95 0.40 -0.04
CA ASN A 74 -2.84 0.62 0.91
C ASN A 74 -3.00 -0.24 2.17
N ARG A 75 -4.21 -0.34 2.73
CA ARG A 75 -4.48 -1.19 3.91
C ARG A 75 -4.24 -2.67 3.61
N ILE A 76 -4.71 -3.15 2.46
CA ILE A 76 -4.49 -4.52 2.00
C ILE A 76 -2.99 -4.78 1.78
N TRP A 77 -2.29 -3.82 1.18
CA TRP A 77 -0.86 -3.89 0.94
C TRP A 77 -0.08 -3.98 2.26
N ALA A 78 -0.33 -3.06 3.20
CA ALA A 78 0.31 -3.07 4.51
C ALA A 78 0.05 -4.36 5.30
N ALA A 79 -1.16 -4.92 5.20
CA ALA A 79 -1.49 -6.19 5.84
C ALA A 79 -0.73 -7.39 5.24
N ALA A 80 -0.51 -7.39 3.92
CA ALA A 80 0.28 -8.44 3.27
C ALA A 80 1.78 -8.30 3.58
N TYR A 81 2.26 -7.07 3.79
CA TYR A 81 3.67 -6.75 4.02
C TYR A 81 3.90 -6.12 5.41
N PRO A 82 3.56 -6.79 6.53
CA PRO A 82 3.59 -6.18 7.87
C PRO A 82 5.01 -5.77 8.30
N ASN A 83 6.03 -6.46 7.77
CA ASN A 83 7.45 -6.15 8.04
C ASN A 83 8.12 -5.38 6.90
N TYR A 84 7.41 -5.06 5.81
CA TYR A 84 8.01 -4.65 4.52
C TYR A 84 7.39 -3.44 3.79
N PRO A 85 6.74 -2.46 4.43
CA PRO A 85 6.32 -1.27 3.69
C PRO A 85 7.52 -0.32 3.55
N TYR A 86 8.50 -0.67 2.72
CA TYR A 86 9.65 0.17 2.37
C TYR A 86 10.20 0.99 3.56
N LYS A 87 10.41 0.32 4.70
CA LYS A 87 10.88 0.96 5.94
C LYS A 87 12.31 1.40 5.72
N VAL A 88 12.60 2.67 6.01
CA VAL A 88 13.90 3.30 5.71
C VAL A 88 14.70 3.56 6.98
N ALA A 89 14.05 4.09 8.00
CA ALA A 89 14.72 4.49 9.23
C ALA A 89 13.77 4.43 10.42
N TRP A 90 14.32 4.10 11.58
CA TRP A 90 13.61 4.23 12.86
C TRP A 90 13.45 5.71 13.23
N HIS A 91 12.26 6.08 13.70
CA HIS A 91 11.97 7.43 14.20
C HIS A 91 12.06 7.44 15.74
N GLU A 92 13.16 7.99 16.26
CA GLU A 92 13.45 8.05 17.69
C GLU A 92 12.39 8.82 18.51
N GLY A 93 11.67 9.76 17.88
CA GLY A 93 10.69 10.62 18.56
C GLY A 93 9.34 9.97 18.87
N CYS A 94 8.98 8.84 18.22
CA CYS A 94 7.66 8.22 18.42
C CYS A 94 7.64 6.68 18.32
N GLN A 95 8.81 6.03 18.28
CA GLN A 95 8.91 4.56 18.14
C GLN A 95 8.27 3.98 16.86
N GLY A 96 8.21 4.78 15.79
CA GLY A 96 7.73 4.35 14.47
C GLY A 96 8.88 4.16 13.47
N TYR A 97 8.53 3.78 12.24
CA TYR A 97 9.42 3.76 11.08
C TYR A 97 8.98 4.78 10.04
N PHE A 98 9.96 5.37 9.34
CA PHE A 98 9.69 6.09 8.11
C PHE A 98 9.52 5.10 6.95
N GLU A 99 8.41 5.22 6.24
CA GLU A 99 8.08 4.43 5.05
C GLU A 99 8.14 5.30 3.80
N ILE A 100 8.52 4.71 2.65
CA ILE A 100 8.51 5.43 1.36
C ILE A 100 7.09 5.45 0.78
N TRP A 101 6.63 6.65 0.47
CA TRP A 101 5.36 6.92 -0.18
C TRP A 101 5.54 7.65 -1.50
N LYS A 102 4.54 7.52 -2.38
CA LYS A 102 4.44 8.26 -3.63
C LYS A 102 3.10 8.98 -3.70
N GLU A 103 3.13 10.31 -3.81
CA GLU A 103 1.93 11.12 -3.97
C GLU A 103 1.43 11.06 -5.42
N LEU A 104 0.15 10.76 -5.60
CA LEU A 104 -0.43 10.59 -6.94
C LEU A 104 -0.55 11.91 -7.72
N ALA A 105 -0.85 13.03 -7.04
CA ALA A 105 -1.10 14.31 -7.71
C ALA A 105 0.17 14.92 -8.33
N THR A 106 1.31 14.78 -7.65
CA THR A 106 2.58 15.39 -8.07
C THR A 106 3.61 14.37 -8.55
N ASN A 107 3.31 13.08 -8.40
CA ASN A 107 4.21 11.96 -8.69
C ASN A 107 5.54 12.05 -7.90
N ARG A 108 5.53 12.72 -6.74
CA ARG A 108 6.71 12.89 -5.89
C ARG A 108 6.77 11.81 -4.82
N PHE A 109 7.99 11.40 -4.53
CA PHE A 109 8.29 10.47 -3.46
C PHE A 109 8.60 11.25 -2.19
N TYR A 110 8.26 10.66 -1.06
CA TYR A 110 8.49 11.23 0.26
C TYR A 110 8.54 10.11 1.29
N LEU A 111 8.92 10.45 2.51
CA LEU A 111 8.90 9.52 3.63
C LEU A 111 7.86 10.00 4.64
N GLU A 112 7.13 9.07 5.22
CA GLU A 112 6.16 9.36 6.27
C GLU A 112 6.36 8.38 7.43
N CYS A 113 6.35 8.91 8.66
CA CYS A 113 6.37 8.05 9.83
C CYS A 113 5.00 7.38 10.03
N ASP A 114 5.01 6.06 10.14
CA ASP A 114 3.82 5.22 10.34
C ASP A 114 3.04 5.51 11.64
N GLU A 115 3.70 6.04 12.67
CA GLU A 115 3.10 6.32 13.98
C GLU A 115 2.64 7.77 14.17
N CYS A 116 3.47 8.75 13.77
CA CYS A 116 3.19 10.17 14.04
C CYS A 116 2.85 11.01 12.80
N SER A 117 2.84 10.39 11.61
CA SER A 117 2.55 11.04 10.32
C SER A 117 3.47 12.23 9.99
N ILE A 118 4.64 12.34 10.64
CA ILE A 118 5.67 13.30 10.22
C ILE A 118 6.13 12.92 8.82
N GLN A 119 6.10 13.90 7.91
CA GLN A 119 6.52 13.76 6.53
C GLN A 119 7.88 14.43 6.33
N VAL A 120 8.75 13.81 5.52
CA VAL A 120 10.01 14.41 5.07
C VAL A 120 10.18 14.24 3.57
N ASP A 121 10.79 15.23 2.92
CA ASP A 121 10.89 15.28 1.46
C ASP A 121 11.95 14.33 0.90
N SER A 122 13.01 14.06 1.67
CA SER A 122 14.09 13.16 1.24
C SER A 122 14.76 12.43 2.41
N PRO A 123 15.46 11.32 2.15
CA PRO A 123 16.23 10.58 3.15
C PRO A 123 17.31 11.42 3.84
N GLU A 124 17.93 12.36 3.14
CA GLU A 124 18.94 13.25 3.72
C GLU A 124 18.34 14.14 4.80
N ASP A 125 17.08 14.53 4.65
CA ASP A 125 16.38 15.39 5.60
C ASP A 125 16.03 14.66 6.92
N LEU A 126 16.01 13.31 6.92
CA LEU A 126 15.93 12.51 8.16
C LEU A 126 17.10 12.82 9.09
N THR A 127 18.32 12.83 8.56
CA THR A 127 19.55 13.10 9.33
C THR A 127 19.64 14.55 9.82
N ARG A 128 18.93 15.46 9.15
CA ARG A 128 18.86 16.89 9.48
C ARG A 128 17.69 17.21 10.41
N HIS A 129 16.88 16.22 10.78
CA HIS A 129 15.63 16.40 11.51
C HIS A 129 14.72 17.46 10.88
N LYS A 130 14.68 17.51 9.55
CA LYS A 130 13.92 18.50 8.81
C LYS A 130 12.59 17.89 8.34
N ALA A 131 11.49 18.36 8.92
CA ALA A 131 10.15 18.05 8.43
C ALA A 131 9.89 18.71 7.07
N SER A 132 9.03 18.09 6.27
CA SER A 132 8.52 18.69 5.04
C SER A 132 7.73 19.96 5.35
N GLU A 133 7.90 20.99 4.53
CA GLU A 133 7.13 22.24 4.63
C GLU A 133 5.75 22.13 3.95
N ARG A 134 5.45 20.98 3.36
CA ARG A 134 4.20 20.68 2.65
C ARG A 134 3.53 19.44 3.22
N PHE A 135 2.22 19.38 3.03
CA PHE A 135 1.44 18.18 3.34
C PHE A 135 1.12 17.44 2.03
N TYR A 136 1.48 16.17 1.97
CA TYR A 136 1.19 15.32 0.82
C TYR A 136 -0.24 14.79 0.87
N GLY A 137 -0.89 14.69 -0.28
CA GLY A 137 -2.28 14.27 -0.41
C GLY A 137 -2.47 12.75 -0.49
N LEU A 138 -3.20 12.30 -1.52
CA LEU A 138 -3.47 10.88 -1.73
C LEU A 138 -2.21 10.17 -2.25
N SER A 139 -1.75 9.18 -1.49
CA SER A 139 -0.49 8.49 -1.73
C SER A 139 -0.66 6.98 -1.85
N VAL A 140 0.32 6.36 -2.50
CA VAL A 140 0.41 4.93 -2.74
C VAL A 140 1.80 4.44 -2.33
N TYR A 141 1.88 3.17 -1.94
CA TYR A 141 3.16 2.46 -1.95
C TYR A 141 3.70 2.39 -3.39
N PRO A 142 4.94 2.85 -3.63
CA PRO A 142 5.55 2.85 -4.95
C PRO A 142 5.92 1.45 -5.44
N THR A 143 6.28 1.36 -6.71
CA THR A 143 6.82 0.12 -7.29
C THR A 143 8.31 -0.04 -6.97
N VAL A 144 8.82 -1.26 -7.05
CA VAL A 144 10.26 -1.52 -6.85
C VAL A 144 11.09 -0.83 -7.94
N GLU A 145 10.59 -0.81 -9.17
CA GLU A 145 11.21 -0.17 -10.34
C GLU A 145 11.29 1.35 -10.15
N GLU A 146 10.25 1.96 -9.59
CA GLU A 146 10.24 3.38 -9.23
C GLU A 146 11.31 3.69 -8.18
N LEU A 147 11.40 2.88 -7.13
CA LEU A 147 12.40 3.06 -6.08
C LEU A 147 13.84 2.87 -6.59
N LYS A 148 14.05 1.97 -7.54
CA LYS A 148 15.35 1.80 -8.21
C LYS A 148 15.69 3.01 -9.07
N ALA A 149 14.72 3.57 -9.79
CA ALA A 149 14.92 4.71 -10.67
C ALA A 149 15.34 5.99 -9.92
N ILE A 150 14.89 6.16 -8.68
CA ILE A 150 15.26 7.29 -7.82
C ILE A 150 16.40 6.97 -6.83
N ASP A 151 16.99 5.77 -6.91
CA ASP A 151 18.07 5.30 -6.03
C ASP A 151 17.70 5.23 -4.53
N TRP A 152 16.41 5.02 -4.22
CA TRP A 152 15.92 4.86 -2.84
C TRP A 152 15.74 3.40 -2.45
N PHE A 153 15.73 2.47 -3.41
CA PHE A 153 15.61 1.04 -3.13
C PHE A 153 16.68 0.53 -2.15
N LYS A 154 17.91 1.08 -2.22
CA LYS A 154 19.02 0.73 -1.32
C LYS A 154 18.85 1.18 0.13
N LEU A 155 17.83 2.00 0.41
CA LEU A 155 17.57 2.58 1.73
C LEU A 155 16.61 1.72 2.55
N ILE A 156 15.95 0.73 1.92
CA ILE A 156 15.00 -0.15 2.59
C ILE A 156 15.75 -1.11 3.54
N LEU A 157 15.27 -1.23 4.77
CA LEU A 157 15.79 -2.09 5.84
C LEU A 157 15.36 -3.56 5.70
#